data_AF-A0A942PUC1-F1
#
_entry.id   AF-A0A942PUC1-F1
#
_cell.length_a   1.000
_cell.length_b   1.000
_cell.length_c   1.000
_cell.angle_alpha   90.00
_cell.angle_beta   90.00
_cell.angle_gamma   90.00
#
_symmetry.space_group_name_H-M   'P 1'
#
loop_
_entity.id
_entity.type
_entity.pdbx_description
1 polymer ?
#
loop_
_entity_poly.entity_id
_entity_poly.type
_entity_poly.pdbx_seq_one_letter_code
_entity_poly.pdbx_strand_id
1 'polypeptide(L)'
;MKVILKNLSAVLMSTLLISSGVLQATIVEQEVGEPQKEHVVVGSRPFPLADHIALQEKRAAEDGDENEMEFEENDSACGPQVDEEGNELLAKFFPFTTKNLATHHPGVYQNPLSVSPLGDTVGLSDGSMWVIQKSDRHKTSNWLTSDQVIIKPNHNWFSVYQYKLVNLNTKKSVAANLAVGPRYNGVNAHWIVAIDYSNRQVCLEDGTVWKMKKSDRVAINKWIVNDTVIIGVNDGYFSSKKNPNILINVNVFNYARGAVIF
;
A
#
# COMPACT_ATOMS: atom_id res chain seq x y z
N MET A 1 12.42 -13.32 -66.19
CA MET A 1 12.24 -13.13 -67.65
C MET A 1 10.79 -13.49 -67.98
N LYS A 2 10.03 -12.58 -68.64
CA LYS A 2 8.60 -12.65 -69.08
C LYS A 2 7.55 -12.69 -67.94
N VAL A 3 6.84 -11.61 -67.58
CA VAL A 3 5.93 -10.68 -68.32
C VAL A 3 4.74 -11.41 -68.94
N ILE A 4 3.50 -11.05 -68.53
CA ILE A 4 2.33 -10.64 -69.35
C ILE A 4 1.09 -10.59 -68.40
N LEU A 5 0.44 -9.45 -68.06
CA LEU A 5 -0.35 -8.44 -68.81
C LEU A 5 -1.86 -8.74 -68.90
N LYS A 6 -2.66 -7.69 -68.61
CA LYS A 6 -4.02 -7.32 -69.09
C LYS A 6 -5.17 -7.53 -68.09
N ASN A 7 -5.75 -6.45 -67.54
CA ASN A 7 -6.71 -5.48 -68.12
C ASN A 7 -8.14 -6.03 -68.21
N LEU A 8 -9.11 -5.28 -67.66
CA LEU A 8 -10.42 -4.87 -68.23
C LEU A 8 -11.23 -4.25 -67.06
N SER A 9 -11.40 -2.92 -66.97
CA SER A 9 -12.30 -2.02 -67.70
C SER A 9 -13.78 -2.09 -67.28
N ALA A 10 -14.30 -0.90 -66.91
CA ALA A 10 -15.71 -0.51 -66.88
C ALA A 10 -16.57 -1.17 -65.78
N VAL A 11 -17.44 -0.46 -65.04
CA VAL A 11 -18.51 0.41 -65.55
C VAL A 11 -18.88 1.46 -64.50
N LEU A 12 -19.12 2.66 -65.04
CA LEU A 12 -19.75 3.83 -64.47
C LEU A 12 -21.16 3.51 -63.92
N MET A 13 -21.44 3.80 -62.67
CA MET A 13 -22.81 3.96 -62.16
C MET A 13 -22.83 5.06 -61.12
N SER A 14 -22.92 6.29 -61.61
CA SER A 14 -23.20 7.48 -60.81
C SER A 14 -24.69 7.47 -60.49
N THR A 15 -25.06 6.93 -59.33
CA THR A 15 -26.41 7.02 -58.77
C THR A 15 -26.45 8.15 -57.77
N LEU A 16 -27.00 9.29 -58.20
CA LEU A 16 -27.28 10.45 -57.39
C LEU A 16 -28.50 10.14 -56.50
N LEU A 17 -28.27 9.57 -55.32
CA LEU A 17 -29.29 9.39 -54.28
C LEU A 17 -29.42 10.71 -53.51
N ILE A 18 -30.39 11.52 -53.91
CA ILE A 18 -30.89 12.65 -53.10
C ILE A 18 -31.67 12.03 -51.94
N SER A 19 -30.97 11.72 -50.85
CA SER A 19 -31.58 11.39 -49.57
C SER A 19 -32.00 12.70 -48.91
N SER A 20 -33.30 12.95 -48.89
CA SER A 20 -33.94 13.92 -48.01
C SER A 20 -33.76 13.44 -46.57
N GLY A 21 -32.63 13.86 -45.97
CA GLY A 21 -32.37 13.69 -44.55
C GLY A 21 -33.40 14.47 -43.75
N VAL A 22 -34.43 13.77 -43.27
CA VAL A 22 -35.24 14.24 -42.15
C VAL A 22 -34.28 14.26 -40.97
N LEU A 23 -33.87 15.46 -40.54
CA LEU A 23 -33.19 15.69 -39.27
C LEU A 23 -34.17 15.30 -38.15
N GLN A 24 -34.23 14.02 -37.83
CA GLN A 24 -34.70 13.60 -36.52
C GLN A 24 -33.65 14.08 -35.53
N ALA A 25 -33.97 15.15 -34.81
CA ALA A 25 -33.26 15.53 -33.60
C ALA A 25 -33.48 14.40 -32.60
N THR A 26 -32.64 13.37 -32.68
CA THR A 26 -32.51 12.39 -31.62
C THR A 26 -32.01 13.17 -30.43
N ILE A 27 -32.90 13.42 -29.47
CA ILE A 27 -32.53 13.85 -28.14
C ILE A 27 -31.69 12.69 -27.61
N VAL A 28 -30.38 12.80 -27.76
CA VAL A 28 -29.42 11.95 -27.07
C VAL A 28 -29.65 12.30 -25.61
N GLU A 29 -30.43 11.47 -24.91
CA GLU A 29 -30.42 11.47 -23.46
C GLU A 29 -28.96 11.28 -23.08
N GLN A 30 -28.35 12.38 -22.64
CA GLN A 30 -27.01 12.37 -22.11
C GLN A 30 -27.12 11.51 -20.86
N GLU A 31 -26.79 10.23 -20.97
CA GLU A 31 -26.60 9.36 -19.82
C GLU A 31 -25.66 10.13 -18.91
N VAL A 32 -26.21 10.63 -17.80
CA VAL A 32 -25.44 11.25 -16.74
C VAL A 32 -24.64 10.10 -16.16
N GLY A 33 -23.49 9.83 -16.78
CA GLY A 33 -22.63 8.73 -16.41
C GLY A 33 -22.41 8.81 -14.91
N GLU A 34 -22.65 7.69 -14.23
CA GLU A 34 -22.45 7.62 -12.78
C GLU A 34 -21.07 8.23 -12.48
N PRO A 35 -20.98 9.14 -11.50
CA PRO A 35 -19.72 9.79 -11.18
C PRO A 35 -18.68 8.70 -10.94
N GLN A 36 -17.69 8.61 -11.84
CA GLN A 36 -16.65 7.60 -11.76
C GLN A 36 -16.01 7.72 -10.39
N LYS A 37 -16.10 6.65 -9.58
CA LYS A 37 -15.51 6.61 -8.24
C LYS A 37 -13.99 6.66 -8.40
N GLU A 38 -13.41 7.86 -8.40
CA GLU A 38 -11.98 8.06 -8.59
C GLU A 38 -11.16 7.39 -7.46
N HIS A 39 -11.71 7.37 -6.24
CA HIS A 39 -11.06 6.85 -5.05
C HIS A 39 -11.89 5.82 -4.30
N VAL A 40 -11.19 4.91 -3.62
CA VAL A 40 -11.79 3.90 -2.75
C VAL A 40 -12.21 4.55 -1.42
N VAL A 41 -13.47 4.34 -1.02
CA VAL A 41 -14.00 4.84 0.25
C VAL A 41 -13.42 4.01 1.40
N VAL A 42 -12.69 4.71 2.29
CA VAL A 42 -12.09 4.14 3.49
C VAL A 42 -13.17 3.68 4.45
N GLY A 43 -13.05 2.47 5.00
CA GLY A 43 -13.99 1.97 6.00
C GLY A 43 -15.42 1.81 5.48
N SER A 44 -15.59 1.60 4.17
CA SER A 44 -16.91 1.33 3.56
C SER A 44 -17.62 0.12 4.17
N ARG A 45 -16.87 -0.80 4.79
CA ARG A 45 -17.41 -1.89 5.60
C ARG A 45 -16.93 -1.74 7.05
N PRO A 46 -17.84 -1.75 8.04
CA PRO A 46 -17.48 -1.56 9.42
C PRO A 46 -16.69 -2.77 9.95
N PHE A 47 -15.61 -2.49 10.68
CA PHE A 47 -14.94 -3.47 11.52
C PHE A 47 -15.38 -3.23 12.97
N PRO A 48 -16.10 -4.17 13.61
CA PRO A 48 -16.62 -3.97 14.96
C PRO A 48 -15.50 -3.60 15.96
N LEU A 49 -15.79 -2.67 16.88
CA LEU A 49 -14.83 -2.27 17.91
C LEU A 49 -14.37 -3.46 18.78
N ALA A 50 -15.27 -4.40 19.07
CA ALA A 50 -14.93 -5.62 19.80
C ALA A 50 -13.89 -6.47 19.04
N ASP A 51 -14.00 -6.56 17.70
CA ASP A 51 -13.04 -7.27 16.86
C ASP A 51 -11.69 -6.51 16.84
N HIS A 52 -11.69 -5.18 16.89
CA HIS A 52 -10.47 -4.36 17.02
C HIS A 52 -9.75 -4.64 18.34
N ILE A 53 -10.47 -4.62 19.46
CA ILE A 53 -9.91 -4.85 20.79
C ILE A 53 -9.35 -6.28 20.87
N ALA A 54 -10.14 -7.28 20.47
CA ALA A 54 -9.71 -8.67 20.49
C ALA A 54 -8.45 -8.91 19.61
N LEU A 55 -8.37 -8.22 18.46
CA LEU A 55 -7.20 -8.29 17.58
C LEU A 55 -5.97 -7.63 18.22
N GLN A 56 -6.13 -6.49 18.90
CA GLN A 56 -5.04 -5.80 19.59
C GLN A 56 -4.53 -6.60 20.80
N GLU A 57 -5.43 -7.11 21.64
CA GLU A 57 -5.08 -7.96 22.79
C GLU A 57 -4.31 -9.20 22.36
N LYS A 58 -4.77 -9.86 21.29
CA LYS A 58 -4.09 -11.04 20.75
C LYS A 58 -2.70 -10.72 20.21
N ARG A 59 -2.51 -9.55 19.60
CA ARG A 59 -1.19 -9.10 19.14
C ARG A 59 -0.26 -8.82 20.30
N ALA A 60 -0.76 -8.13 21.34
CA ALA A 60 0.01 -7.83 22.53
C ALA A 60 0.43 -9.08 23.30
N ALA A 61 -0.42 -10.12 23.36
CA ALA A 61 -0.09 -11.39 24.00
C ALA A 61 1.06 -12.12 23.28
N GLU A 62 1.01 -12.21 21.95
CA GLU A 62 2.07 -12.87 21.16
C GLU A 62 3.42 -12.14 21.24
N ASP A 63 3.34 -10.82 21.25
CA ASP A 63 4.50 -9.94 21.38
C ASP A 63 5.17 -10.11 22.77
N GLY A 64 4.42 -10.49 23.82
CA GLY A 64 4.96 -10.85 25.13
C GLY A 64 5.69 -12.19 25.14
N ASP A 65 5.12 -13.22 24.51
CA ASP A 65 5.67 -14.59 24.51
C ASP A 65 6.98 -14.72 23.73
N GLU A 66 7.13 -13.97 22.61
CA GLU A 66 8.35 -14.00 21.79
C GLU A 66 9.59 -13.47 22.57
N ASN A 67 9.35 -12.66 23.60
CA ASN A 67 10.36 -11.97 24.38
C ASN A 67 11.06 -12.86 25.42
N GLU A 68 10.32 -13.82 25.99
CA GLU A 68 10.87 -14.76 26.99
C GLU A 68 11.83 -15.78 26.38
N MET A 69 11.67 -16.09 25.08
CA MET A 69 12.43 -17.14 24.40
C MET A 69 13.76 -16.64 23.81
N GLU A 70 13.86 -15.37 23.37
CA GLU A 70 15.12 -14.82 22.82
C GLU A 70 16.14 -14.44 23.90
N PHE A 71 15.72 -14.22 25.16
CA PHE A 71 16.63 -13.84 26.24
C PHE A 71 17.55 -14.98 26.70
N GLU A 72 17.21 -16.25 26.41
CA GLU A 72 18.02 -17.40 26.82
C GLU A 72 19.18 -17.74 25.86
N GLU A 73 19.23 -17.17 24.64
CA GLU A 73 20.23 -17.55 23.63
C GLU A 73 21.44 -16.60 23.52
N ASN A 74 21.48 -15.44 24.21
CA ASN A 74 22.43 -14.38 23.87
C ASN A 74 23.50 -14.02 24.93
N ASP A 75 23.67 -14.81 25.99
CA ASP A 75 24.65 -14.55 27.06
C ASP A 75 26.10 -15.01 26.76
N SER A 76 26.45 -15.26 25.49
CA SER A 76 27.77 -15.80 25.16
C SER A 76 28.39 -15.29 23.85
N ALA A 77 28.74 -14.00 23.76
CA ALA A 77 29.72 -13.54 22.76
C ALA A 77 30.50 -12.27 23.15
N CYS A 78 31.83 -12.38 23.04
CA CYS A 78 32.91 -11.40 23.23
C CYS A 78 32.62 -9.94 22.81
N GLY A 79 33.10 -9.01 23.65
CA GLY A 79 33.17 -7.58 23.34
C GLY A 79 34.24 -7.24 22.29
N PRO A 80 34.02 -6.23 21.43
CA PRO A 80 35.01 -5.78 20.46
C PRO A 80 35.94 -4.71 21.04
N GLN A 81 37.23 -4.87 20.76
CA GLN A 81 38.29 -3.89 20.98
C GLN A 81 38.16 -2.72 19.99
N VAL A 82 38.51 -1.53 20.46
CA VAL A 82 38.46 -0.26 19.73
C VAL A 82 39.83 -0.01 19.10
N ASP A 83 39.89 0.00 17.77
CA ASP A 83 41.06 0.43 17.02
C ASP A 83 40.80 1.86 16.50
N GLU A 84 41.66 2.80 16.90
CA GLU A 84 41.67 4.19 16.47
C GLU A 84 42.50 4.39 15.19
N GLU A 85 42.18 5.46 14.47
CA GLU A 85 42.92 6.13 13.38
C GLU A 85 42.82 5.54 11.96
N GLY A 86 42.05 6.24 11.11
CA GLY A 86 42.13 6.06 9.67
C GLY A 86 40.98 6.69 8.91
N ASN A 87 41.14 7.97 8.58
CA ASN A 87 40.22 8.89 7.89
C ASN A 87 39.76 8.40 6.49
N GLU A 88 38.86 7.42 6.42
CA GLU A 88 38.06 7.14 5.22
C GLU A 88 36.66 7.75 5.38
N LEU A 89 36.11 8.22 4.26
CA LEU A 89 34.70 8.60 4.11
C LEU A 89 33.82 7.37 4.39
N LEU A 90 33.70 7.02 5.66
CA LEU A 90 32.71 6.09 6.17
C LEU A 90 31.38 6.77 5.91
N ALA A 91 30.79 6.45 4.74
CA ALA A 91 29.35 6.46 4.57
C ALA A 91 28.83 5.75 5.82
N LYS A 92 28.38 6.54 6.80
CA LYS A 92 27.93 6.04 8.10
C LYS A 92 26.91 4.98 7.78
N PHE A 93 27.34 3.72 7.87
CA PHE A 93 26.53 2.56 7.66
C PHE A 93 25.69 2.48 8.93
N PHE A 94 24.62 3.29 8.92
CA PHE A 94 23.76 3.43 10.08
C PHE A 94 23.09 2.08 10.34
N PRO A 95 22.85 1.71 11.61
CA PRO A 95 22.32 0.41 12.01
C PRO A 95 20.88 0.12 11.52
N PHE A 96 20.23 1.05 10.80
CA PHE A 96 19.23 0.68 9.80
C PHE A 96 19.91 0.05 8.57
N THR A 97 20.71 -0.99 8.80
CA THR A 97 21.08 -1.86 7.70
C THR A 97 19.79 -2.52 7.24
N THR A 98 19.45 -2.29 5.97
CA THR A 98 18.37 -2.96 5.23
C THR A 98 18.41 -4.49 5.35
N LYS A 99 19.48 -5.06 5.92
CA LYS A 99 19.65 -6.48 6.25
C LYS A 99 18.54 -7.06 7.12
N ASN A 100 17.85 -6.28 7.96
CA ASN A 100 16.71 -6.76 8.77
C ASN A 100 15.33 -6.37 8.21
N LEU A 101 15.28 -5.53 7.16
CA LEU A 101 14.06 -5.20 6.43
C LEU A 101 14.01 -6.04 5.15
N ALA A 102 14.01 -7.36 5.29
CA ALA A 102 13.74 -8.29 4.21
C ALA A 102 12.24 -8.24 3.82
N THR A 103 11.72 -7.05 3.53
CA THR A 103 10.43 -6.86 2.88
C THR A 103 10.69 -6.77 1.39
N HIS A 104 10.19 -7.71 0.60
CA HIS A 104 10.55 -7.85 -0.82
C HIS A 104 9.58 -7.18 -1.79
N HIS A 105 8.54 -6.51 -1.29
CA HIS A 105 7.54 -5.91 -2.17
C HIS A 105 7.86 -4.44 -2.54
N PRO A 106 7.97 -4.08 -3.83
CA PRO A 106 8.25 -2.71 -4.24
C PRO A 106 7.14 -1.73 -3.82
N GLY A 107 5.88 -2.18 -3.74
CA GLY A 107 4.74 -1.38 -3.30
C GLY A 107 4.79 -0.87 -1.85
N VAL A 108 5.78 -1.30 -1.05
CA VAL A 108 6.04 -0.74 0.29
C VAL A 108 6.52 0.70 0.23
N TYR A 109 7.30 1.05 -0.81
CA TYR A 109 7.91 2.36 -0.94
C TYR A 109 6.96 3.28 -1.70
N GLN A 110 6.50 4.32 -1.02
CA GLN A 110 5.63 5.33 -1.58
C GLN A 110 6.37 6.65 -1.69
N ASN A 111 5.95 7.52 -2.60
CA ASN A 111 6.45 8.89 -2.68
C ASN A 111 5.36 9.86 -2.25
N PRO A 112 5.67 10.93 -1.51
CA PRO A 112 4.75 12.03 -1.34
C PRO A 112 4.39 12.61 -2.72
N LEU A 113 3.11 12.69 -3.05
CA LEU A 113 2.65 13.41 -4.23
C LEU A 113 2.30 14.86 -3.89
N SER A 114 1.74 15.06 -2.69
CA SER A 114 1.39 16.39 -2.19
C SER A 114 1.49 16.44 -0.67
N VAL A 115 1.80 17.62 -0.15
CA VAL A 115 1.76 17.93 1.28
C VAL A 115 0.99 19.23 1.40
N SER A 116 -0.02 19.26 2.27
CA SER A 116 -0.76 20.50 2.53
C SER A 116 0.19 21.58 3.07
N PRO A 117 -0.02 22.88 2.75
CA PRO A 117 0.79 23.97 3.29
C PRO A 117 0.88 23.99 4.83
N LEU A 118 -0.14 23.46 5.51
CA LEU A 118 -0.18 23.36 6.98
C LEU A 118 0.45 22.07 7.53
N GLY A 119 0.89 21.16 6.65
CA GLY A 119 1.43 19.84 7.00
C GLY A 119 0.41 18.89 7.62
N ASP A 120 -0.88 19.21 7.55
CA ASP A 120 -1.97 18.45 8.16
C ASP A 120 -2.47 17.28 7.30
N THR A 121 -2.20 17.31 6.00
CA THR A 121 -2.43 16.18 5.10
C THR A 121 -1.22 15.88 4.22
N VAL A 122 -1.05 14.61 3.90
CA VAL A 122 -0.05 14.10 2.96
C VAL A 122 -0.75 13.17 1.96
N GLY A 123 -0.64 13.47 0.68
CA GLY A 123 -1.04 12.58 -0.41
C GLY A 123 0.14 11.76 -0.89
N LEU A 124 -0.04 10.45 -1.09
CA LEU A 124 0.99 9.53 -1.58
C LEU A 124 0.82 9.19 -3.07
N SER A 125 1.81 8.51 -3.65
CA SER A 125 1.89 8.12 -5.06
C SER A 125 0.80 7.16 -5.54
N ASP A 126 0.14 6.45 -4.63
CA ASP A 126 -1.05 5.63 -4.89
C ASP A 126 -2.36 6.46 -4.93
N GLY A 127 -2.26 7.77 -4.66
CA GLY A 127 -3.39 8.69 -4.56
C GLY A 127 -4.07 8.67 -3.19
N SER A 128 -3.61 7.86 -2.23
CA SER A 128 -4.14 7.87 -0.87
C SER A 128 -3.82 9.20 -0.18
N MET A 129 -4.74 9.67 0.68
CA MET A 129 -4.53 10.87 1.50
C MET A 129 -4.59 10.53 2.97
N TRP A 130 -3.62 11.06 3.71
CA TRP A 130 -3.39 10.78 5.12
C TRP A 130 -3.48 12.05 5.95
N VAL A 131 -4.27 12.01 7.02
CA VAL A 131 -4.39 13.11 8.00
C VAL A 131 -3.34 12.93 9.08
N ILE A 132 -2.54 13.97 9.30
CA ILE A 132 -1.39 13.96 10.19
C ILE A 132 -1.76 14.48 11.58
N GLN A 133 -1.21 13.85 12.62
CA GLN A 133 -1.33 14.31 13.99
C GLN A 133 -0.88 15.76 14.15
N LYS A 134 -1.68 16.58 14.84
CA LYS A 134 -1.45 18.03 14.99
C LYS A 134 -0.05 18.37 15.50
N SER A 135 0.48 17.61 16.46
CA SER A 135 1.83 17.79 17.00
C SER A 135 2.94 17.46 16.00
N ASP A 136 2.66 16.65 14.98
CA ASP A 136 3.63 16.15 14.01
C ASP A 136 3.65 16.93 12.69
N ARG A 137 2.71 17.85 12.45
CA ARG A 137 2.56 18.60 11.18
C ARG A 137 3.84 19.32 10.73
N HIS A 138 4.58 19.90 11.66
CA HIS A 138 5.85 20.57 11.35
C HIS A 138 6.94 19.62 10.82
N LYS A 139 6.78 18.30 10.99
CA LYS A 139 7.73 17.30 10.48
C LYS A 139 7.54 17.02 8.99
N THR A 140 6.36 17.30 8.43
CA THR A 140 6.03 17.06 7.01
C THR A 140 6.36 18.24 6.10
N SER A 141 6.65 19.42 6.64
CA SER A 141 6.86 20.67 5.88
C SER A 141 7.95 20.58 4.81
N ASN A 142 8.93 19.70 5.00
CA ASN A 142 10.09 19.55 4.11
C ASN A 142 10.07 18.22 3.36
N TRP A 143 8.93 17.52 3.31
CA TRP A 143 8.82 16.28 2.54
C TRP A 143 8.74 16.63 1.07
N LEU A 144 9.67 16.07 0.29
CA LEU A 144 9.76 16.29 -1.15
C LEU A 144 9.10 15.13 -1.89
N THR A 145 8.70 15.36 -3.14
CA THR A 145 8.12 14.31 -3.98
C THR A 145 9.12 13.22 -4.36
N SER A 146 10.42 13.50 -4.26
CA SER A 146 11.50 12.53 -4.42
C SER A 146 11.78 11.68 -3.18
N ASP A 147 11.19 12.03 -2.03
CA ASP A 147 11.42 11.27 -0.80
C ASP A 147 10.70 9.93 -0.84
N GLN A 148 11.26 8.94 -0.15
CA GLN A 148 10.62 7.65 0.06
C GLN A 148 9.94 7.64 1.42
N VAL A 149 8.68 7.23 1.44
CA VAL A 149 7.85 7.09 2.63
C VAL A 149 7.40 5.64 2.74
N ILE A 150 7.46 5.11 3.95
CA ILE A 150 6.87 3.81 4.28
C ILE A 150 5.76 3.99 5.31
N ILE A 151 4.76 3.12 5.25
CA ILE A 151 3.63 3.11 6.17
C ILE A 151 3.86 2.00 7.20
N LYS A 152 3.61 2.31 8.46
CA LYS A 152 3.79 1.39 9.58
C LYS A 152 2.60 1.43 10.55
N PRO A 153 2.32 0.38 11.33
CA PRO A 153 1.38 0.48 12.42
C PRO A 153 1.85 1.48 13.48
N ASN A 154 0.91 2.15 14.15
CA ASN A 154 1.21 2.94 15.32
C ASN A 154 1.03 2.09 16.58
N HIS A 155 2.14 1.70 17.21
CA HIS A 155 2.12 0.91 18.45
C HIS A 155 1.84 1.73 19.72
N ASN A 156 1.55 3.02 19.61
CA ASN A 156 1.18 3.83 20.78
C ASN A 156 -0.28 3.59 21.17
N TRP A 157 -0.50 2.84 22.25
CA TRP A 157 -1.83 2.49 22.77
C TRP A 157 -2.73 3.68 23.08
N PHE A 158 -2.16 4.84 23.44
CA PHE A 158 -2.93 6.05 23.76
C PHE A 158 -3.16 6.96 22.55
N SER A 159 -2.72 6.54 21.36
CA SER A 159 -2.91 7.33 20.14
C SER A 159 -4.22 6.96 19.45
N VAL A 160 -4.95 7.99 19.02
CA VAL A 160 -6.10 7.84 18.11
C VAL A 160 -5.69 7.61 16.66
N TYR A 161 -4.39 7.70 16.37
CA TYR A 161 -3.83 7.47 15.04
C TYR A 161 -3.37 6.03 14.91
N GLN A 162 -3.87 5.31 13.90
CA GLN A 162 -3.63 3.87 13.75
C GLN A 162 -2.30 3.56 13.05
N TYR A 163 -1.76 4.51 12.29
CA TYR A 163 -0.57 4.32 11.47
C TYR A 163 0.47 5.42 11.70
N LYS A 164 1.67 5.18 11.19
CA LYS A 164 2.75 6.15 11.07
C LYS A 164 3.24 6.18 9.63
N LEU A 165 3.51 7.38 9.14
CA LEU A 165 4.29 7.58 7.93
C LEU A 165 5.74 7.85 8.35
N VAL A 166 6.69 7.15 7.74
CA VAL A 166 8.12 7.33 8.01
C VAL A 166 8.80 7.73 6.72
N ASN A 167 9.29 8.96 6.67
CA ASN A 167 10.11 9.44 5.56
C ASN A 167 11.54 8.90 5.75
N LEU A 168 11.97 8.05 4.83
CA LEU A 168 13.26 7.37 4.85
C LEU A 168 14.43 8.31 4.57
N ASN A 169 14.20 9.43 3.89
CA ASN A 169 15.23 10.43 3.59
C ASN A 169 15.51 11.28 4.82
N THR A 170 14.45 11.84 5.44
CA THR A 170 14.57 12.73 6.60
C THR A 170 14.62 12.00 7.94
N LYS A 171 14.31 10.70 7.97
CA LYS A 171 14.15 9.86 9.16
C LYS A 171 13.08 10.35 10.15
N LYS A 172 12.20 11.25 9.72
CA LYS A 172 11.09 11.74 10.53
C LYS A 172 9.90 10.79 10.41
N SER A 173 9.29 10.52 11.56
CA SER A 173 8.04 9.76 11.65
C SER A 173 6.91 10.65 12.15
N VAL A 174 5.75 10.50 11.52
CA VAL A 174 4.51 11.22 11.84
C VAL A 174 3.37 10.24 12.03
N ALA A 175 2.58 10.41 13.09
CA ALA A 175 1.37 9.64 13.28
C ALA A 175 0.27 10.11 12.32
N ALA A 176 -0.44 9.17 11.68
CA ALA A 176 -1.37 9.46 10.61
C ALA A 176 -2.55 8.47 10.54
N ASN A 177 -3.67 8.94 10.01
CA ASN A 177 -4.85 8.14 9.69
C ASN A 177 -5.18 8.29 8.20
N LEU A 178 -5.60 7.20 7.57
CA LEU A 178 -6.04 7.23 6.18
C LEU A 178 -7.38 7.96 6.09
N ALA A 179 -7.44 9.03 5.31
CA ALA A 179 -8.66 9.79 5.07
C ALA A 179 -9.31 9.44 3.73
N VAL A 180 -8.49 9.24 2.69
CA VAL A 180 -8.95 8.83 1.35
C VAL A 180 -8.07 7.68 0.87
N GLY A 181 -8.70 6.63 0.34
CA GLY A 181 -8.01 5.46 -0.19
C GLY A 181 -7.27 5.73 -1.50
N PRO A 182 -6.52 4.73 -2.00
CA PRO A 182 -5.89 4.80 -3.30
C PRO A 182 -6.88 5.05 -4.43
N ARG A 183 -6.35 5.49 -5.58
CA ARG A 183 -7.15 5.62 -6.81
C ARG A 183 -7.59 4.24 -7.30
N TYR A 184 -8.86 4.14 -7.68
CA TYR A 184 -9.39 2.89 -8.24
C TYR A 184 -8.66 2.57 -9.56
N ASN A 185 -8.14 1.34 -9.70
CA ASN A 185 -7.29 0.93 -10.83
C ASN A 185 -6.08 1.86 -11.07
N GLY A 186 -5.58 2.54 -10.02
CA GLY A 186 -4.35 3.32 -10.11
C GLY A 186 -3.14 2.42 -10.35
N VAL A 187 -2.10 2.94 -11.01
CA VAL A 187 -0.85 2.19 -11.33
C VAL A 187 -0.17 1.63 -10.08
N ASN A 188 -0.33 2.30 -8.94
CA ASN A 188 0.25 1.89 -7.65
C ASN A 188 -0.81 1.36 -6.66
N ALA A 189 -2.04 1.10 -7.13
CA ALA A 189 -3.11 0.57 -6.30
C ALA A 189 -3.10 -0.96 -6.37
N HIS A 190 -3.16 -1.60 -5.20
CA HIS A 190 -3.22 -3.05 -5.07
C HIS A 190 -4.61 -3.50 -4.62
N TRP A 191 -5.08 -4.64 -5.12
CA TRP A 191 -6.35 -5.24 -4.71
C TRP A 191 -6.28 -6.77 -4.64
N ILE A 192 -7.16 -7.33 -3.83
CA ILE A 192 -7.20 -8.77 -3.60
C ILE A 192 -7.86 -9.47 -4.78
N VAL A 193 -7.16 -10.41 -5.42
CA VAL A 193 -7.72 -11.26 -6.48
C VAL A 193 -8.21 -12.61 -5.95
N ALA A 194 -7.56 -13.14 -4.91
CA ALA A 194 -7.99 -14.38 -4.27
C ALA A 194 -7.63 -14.43 -2.78
N ILE A 195 -8.43 -15.15 -2.00
CA ILE A 195 -8.16 -15.41 -0.58
C ILE A 195 -8.34 -16.90 -0.31
N ASP A 196 -7.31 -17.54 0.24
CA ASP A 196 -7.41 -18.86 0.85
C ASP A 196 -7.46 -18.69 2.37
N TYR A 197 -8.66 -18.73 2.94
CA TYR A 197 -8.87 -18.58 4.38
C TYR A 197 -8.30 -19.73 5.21
N SER A 198 -8.26 -20.94 4.66
CA SER A 198 -7.75 -22.13 5.34
C SER A 198 -6.24 -22.02 5.53
N ASN A 199 -5.55 -21.64 4.46
CA ASN A 199 -4.11 -21.45 4.47
C ASN A 199 -3.67 -20.04 4.88
N ARG A 200 -4.59 -19.09 5.04
CA ARG A 200 -4.32 -17.66 5.33
C ARG A 200 -3.40 -17.05 4.27
N GLN A 201 -3.71 -17.32 3.01
CA GLN A 201 -3.00 -16.74 1.87
C GLN A 201 -3.88 -15.71 1.18
N VAL A 202 -3.28 -14.58 0.81
CA VAL A 202 -3.94 -13.52 0.05
C VAL A 202 -3.14 -13.33 -1.23
N CYS A 203 -3.82 -13.40 -2.38
CA CYS A 203 -3.22 -13.15 -3.69
C CYS A 203 -3.63 -11.76 -4.16
N LEU A 204 -2.65 -10.96 -4.60
CA LEU A 204 -2.87 -9.63 -5.15
C LEU A 204 -2.90 -9.67 -6.69
N GLU A 205 -3.28 -8.55 -7.30
CA GLU A 205 -3.41 -8.38 -8.75
C GLU A 205 -2.09 -8.45 -9.51
N ASP A 206 -0.98 -8.16 -8.84
CA ASP A 206 0.38 -8.30 -9.39
C ASP A 206 0.88 -9.75 -9.38
N GLY A 207 0.05 -10.69 -8.92
CA GLY A 207 0.37 -12.11 -8.83
C GLY A 207 1.12 -12.52 -7.57
N THR A 208 1.43 -11.58 -6.67
CA THR A 208 2.11 -11.91 -5.42
C THR A 208 1.19 -12.64 -4.45
N VAL A 209 1.75 -13.62 -3.75
CA VAL A 209 1.03 -14.41 -2.75
C VAL A 209 1.59 -14.14 -1.37
N TRP A 210 0.72 -13.77 -0.46
CA TRP A 210 1.07 -13.34 0.88
C TRP A 210 0.60 -14.35 1.92
N LYS A 211 1.52 -14.90 2.69
CA LYS A 211 1.21 -15.74 3.85
C LYS A 211 1.01 -14.86 5.08
N MET A 212 -0.19 -14.87 5.64
CA MET A 212 -0.51 -14.05 6.79
C MET A 212 -0.23 -14.75 8.13
N LYS A 213 0.13 -13.96 9.15
CA LYS A 213 0.32 -14.43 10.52
C LYS A 213 -0.99 -15.02 11.03
N LYS A 214 -0.91 -16.17 11.71
CA LYS A 214 -2.08 -16.91 12.24
C LYS A 214 -2.96 -16.04 13.15
N SER A 215 -2.36 -15.07 13.79
CA SER A 215 -3.01 -14.22 14.77
C SER A 215 -3.97 -13.23 14.17
N ASP A 216 -3.67 -12.76 12.97
CA ASP A 216 -4.46 -11.81 12.20
C ASP A 216 -5.62 -12.47 11.44
N ARG A 217 -5.94 -13.74 11.72
CA ARG A 217 -7.08 -14.46 11.13
C ARG A 217 -8.40 -13.71 11.27
N VAL A 218 -8.63 -13.05 12.41
CA VAL A 218 -9.87 -12.27 12.65
C VAL A 218 -9.99 -11.12 11.66
N ALA A 219 -8.88 -10.44 11.35
CA ALA A 219 -8.86 -9.36 10.35
C ALA A 219 -9.15 -9.90 8.95
N ILE A 220 -8.43 -10.95 8.53
CA ILE A 220 -8.49 -11.52 7.17
C ILE A 220 -9.86 -12.11 6.87
N ASN A 221 -10.53 -12.71 7.86
CA ASN A 221 -11.87 -13.28 7.67
C ASN A 221 -12.94 -12.24 7.29
N LYS A 222 -12.64 -10.93 7.40
CA LYS A 222 -13.53 -9.84 6.97
C LYS A 222 -13.18 -9.28 5.59
N TRP A 223 -12.04 -9.68 5.05
CA TRP A 223 -11.60 -9.25 3.73
C TRP A 223 -12.37 -10.03 2.68
N ILE A 224 -12.60 -9.42 1.53
CA ILE A 224 -13.22 -10.06 0.37
C ILE A 224 -12.38 -9.78 -0.87
N VAL A 225 -12.62 -10.58 -1.90
CA VAL A 225 -12.04 -10.34 -3.23
C VAL A 225 -12.49 -8.96 -3.75
N ASN A 226 -11.58 -8.27 -4.43
CA ASN A 226 -11.65 -6.88 -4.90
C ASN A 226 -11.54 -5.80 -3.82
N ASP A 227 -11.23 -6.14 -2.56
CA ASP A 227 -10.82 -5.13 -1.60
C ASP A 227 -9.48 -4.50 -2.01
N THR A 228 -9.38 -3.19 -1.83
CA THR A 228 -8.14 -2.46 -2.06
C THR A 228 -7.27 -2.53 -0.82
N VAL A 229 -5.98 -2.79 -1.04
CA VAL A 229 -4.99 -2.89 0.01
C VAL A 229 -3.84 -1.91 -0.20
N ILE A 230 -3.26 -1.45 0.89
CA ILE A 230 -2.00 -0.69 0.90
C ILE A 230 -0.94 -1.55 1.60
N ILE A 231 0.25 -1.61 1.02
CA ILE A 231 1.35 -2.41 1.54
C ILE A 231 2.21 -1.55 2.47
N GLY A 232 2.45 -2.04 3.68
CA GLY A 232 3.29 -1.37 4.67
C GLY A 232 4.37 -2.28 5.25
N VAL A 233 5.11 -1.73 6.20
CA VAL A 233 6.16 -2.43 6.97
C VAL A 233 5.64 -2.74 8.36
N ASN A 234 5.83 -3.99 8.78
CA ASN A 234 5.63 -4.39 10.16
C ASN A 234 6.92 -4.10 10.95
N ASP A 235 6.89 -3.12 11.85
CA ASP A 235 8.04 -2.73 12.67
C ASP A 235 7.79 -2.85 14.17
N GLY A 236 6.84 -3.71 14.57
CA GLY A 236 6.68 -4.06 15.98
C GLY A 236 8.03 -4.41 16.61
N TYR A 237 8.18 -4.12 17.90
CA TYR A 237 9.37 -4.51 18.67
C TYR A 237 9.64 -6.02 18.54
N PHE A 238 8.56 -6.79 18.37
CA PHE A 238 8.52 -8.23 18.09
C PHE A 238 8.11 -8.54 16.65
N SER A 239 8.48 -7.67 15.71
CA SER A 239 8.28 -7.97 14.30
C SER A 239 9.19 -9.12 13.94
N SER A 240 8.65 -10.33 14.03
CA SER A 240 9.34 -11.53 13.59
C SER A 240 9.84 -11.31 12.17
N LYS A 241 11.11 -11.64 11.89
CA LYS A 241 11.66 -11.66 10.52
C LYS A 241 10.78 -12.43 9.52
N LYS A 242 9.92 -13.31 10.03
CA LYS A 242 8.94 -14.12 9.30
C LYS A 242 7.75 -13.34 8.73
N ASN A 243 7.41 -12.16 9.25
CA ASN A 243 6.26 -11.36 8.82
C ASN A 243 6.63 -9.87 8.78
N PRO A 244 7.52 -9.47 7.86
CA PRO A 244 8.12 -8.14 7.89
C PRO A 244 7.19 -7.06 7.30
N ASN A 245 6.04 -7.45 6.74
CA ASN A 245 5.11 -6.56 6.07
C ASN A 245 3.71 -6.57 6.71
N ILE A 246 2.94 -5.55 6.38
CA ILE A 246 1.50 -5.50 6.62
C ILE A 246 0.76 -5.27 5.30
N LEU A 247 -0.42 -5.86 5.17
CA LEU A 247 -1.43 -5.44 4.20
C LEU A 247 -2.55 -4.70 4.94
N ILE A 248 -2.78 -3.45 4.56
CA ILE A 248 -3.82 -2.58 5.12
C ILE A 248 -5.03 -2.66 4.20
N ASN A 249 -6.12 -3.26 4.65
CA ASN A 249 -7.37 -3.30 3.88
C ASN A 249 -8.12 -1.97 4.06
N VAL A 250 -8.22 -1.20 2.97
CA VAL A 250 -8.81 0.14 2.96
C VAL A 250 -10.32 0.08 3.20
N ASN A 251 -11.00 -0.94 2.67
CA ASN A 251 -12.44 -1.10 2.75
C ASN A 251 -12.92 -1.41 4.18
N VAL A 252 -12.16 -2.22 4.92
CA VAL A 252 -12.49 -2.63 6.30
C VAL A 252 -11.74 -1.78 7.34
N PHE A 253 -10.76 -0.98 6.90
CA PHE A 253 -9.89 -0.15 7.73
C PHE A 253 -9.22 -0.92 8.89
N ASN A 254 -8.60 -2.04 8.52
CA ASN A 254 -7.76 -2.85 9.40
C ASN A 254 -6.49 -3.31 8.66
N TYR A 255 -5.61 -4.07 9.32
CA TYR A 255 -4.44 -4.64 8.67
C TYR A 255 -4.14 -6.06 9.15
N ALA A 256 -3.41 -6.82 8.35
CA ALA A 256 -2.85 -8.12 8.72
C ALA A 256 -1.34 -8.14 8.44
N ARG A 257 -0.57 -8.80 9.32
CA ARG A 257 0.87 -9.01 9.19
C ARG A 257 1.12 -10.24 8.32
N GLY A 258 2.12 -10.18 7.45
CA GLY A 258 2.46 -11.31 6.59
C GLY A 258 3.80 -11.16 5.89
N ALA A 259 4.08 -12.12 5.02
CA ALA A 259 5.24 -12.14 4.13
C ALA A 259 4.84 -12.64 2.74
N VAL A 260 5.51 -12.11 1.71
CA VAL A 260 5.43 -12.63 0.34
C VAL A 260 6.07 -14.02 0.32
N ILE A 261 5.40 -14.98 -0.32
CA ILE A 261 5.91 -16.34 -0.52
C ILE A 261 6.09 -16.69 -2.01
N PHE A 262 5.43 -15.96 -2.91
CA PHE A 262 5.56 -16.04 -4.37
C PHE A 262 5.44 -14.66 -4.99
#